data_AF-A0AAX3KX14-F1
#
_entry.id   AF-A0AAX3KX14-F1
#
_cell.length_a   1.000
_cell.length_b   1.000
_cell.length_c   1.000
_cell.angle_alpha   90.00
_cell.angle_beta   90.00
_cell.angle_gamma   90.00
#
_symmetry.space_group_name_H-M   'P 1'
#
loop_
_entity.id
_entity.type
_entity.pdbx_description
1 polymer ?
#
loop_
_entity_poly.entity_id
_entity_poly.type
_entity_poly.pdbx_seq_one_letter_code
_entity_poly.pdbx_strand_id
1 'polypeptide(L)'
;MSAALLFLALAATPGHATCLAAKPPSAAALTRAVGNPPAPAPQALPIIHTAGTLPHTGIHDQSTAAVRDFGYMLDLALAWRDNHDAAALARLAGYLDAWIPLYRPSFQPIDETNLGMLIAAYRLTATNLPAPMARRTRAFIEALAQGYLQQMEAHRGDDRGVWSNNWQSHRIKLVTLAASALDDRALFARARAAFVTQLAVNIKPDGEVLDFSERDALHYVVYDLEPLVLAAAVARGRGEDWLRLPGREGQTLAATLDWLLPYAQGQRSHEEFRHTTVRFDVQRAEAGLPGYAGVWDPKGARTLYWSASLLDPRYVAIAQKLAAAPPRMLWAYAPACQG
;
A
#
# COMPACT_ATOMS: atom_id res chain seq x y z
N MET A 1 39.95 19.31 -34.03
CA MET A 1 39.12 18.14 -33.67
C MET A 1 39.01 18.07 -32.16
N SER A 2 37.88 18.49 -31.59
CA SER A 2 37.47 18.17 -30.21
C SER A 2 36.00 18.54 -30.07
N ALA A 3 35.16 17.50 -29.92
CA ALA A 3 33.74 17.62 -29.66
C ALA A 3 33.55 17.81 -28.15
N ALA A 4 32.95 18.93 -27.74
CA ALA A 4 32.49 19.11 -26.38
C ALA A 4 31.03 18.64 -26.30
N LEU A 5 30.80 17.53 -25.60
CA LEU A 5 29.49 17.01 -25.26
C LEU A 5 28.73 18.02 -24.40
N LEU A 6 27.60 18.52 -24.90
CA LEU A 6 26.62 19.25 -24.12
C LEU A 6 25.80 18.23 -23.32
N PHE A 7 26.02 18.13 -22.01
CA PHE A 7 25.08 17.49 -21.10
C PHE A 7 23.86 18.41 -20.96
N LEU A 8 22.78 18.10 -21.67
CA LEU A 8 21.46 18.62 -21.33
C LEU A 8 21.01 17.98 -20.02
N ALA A 9 21.17 18.70 -18.91
CA ALA A 9 20.40 18.42 -17.72
C ALA A 9 18.92 18.64 -18.06
N LEU A 10 18.15 17.56 -18.18
CA LEU A 10 16.69 17.66 -18.12
C LEU A 10 16.35 18.23 -16.74
N ALA A 11 16.00 19.51 -16.71
CA ALA A 11 15.30 20.07 -15.56
C ALA A 11 14.02 19.25 -15.38
N ALA A 12 13.95 18.50 -14.27
CA ALA A 12 12.71 17.87 -13.85
C ALA A 12 11.67 19.00 -13.72
N THR A 13 10.64 18.95 -14.55
CA THR A 13 9.47 19.82 -14.36
C THR A 13 8.98 19.59 -12.93
N PRO A 14 8.78 20.65 -12.12
CA PRO A 14 8.20 20.47 -10.80
C PRO A 14 6.88 19.72 -10.97
N GLY A 15 6.84 18.51 -10.41
CA GLY A 15 5.67 17.64 -10.50
C GLY A 15 4.47 18.42 -10.01
N HIS A 16 3.41 18.48 -10.82
CA HIS A 16 2.15 19.07 -10.38
C HIS A 16 1.75 18.34 -9.10
N ALA A 17 1.54 19.08 -8.00
CA ALA A 17 1.10 18.48 -6.75
C ALA A 17 -0.17 17.68 -7.03
N THR A 18 -0.09 16.36 -6.83
CA THR A 18 -1.20 15.47 -7.14
C THR A 18 -2.20 15.51 -6.00
N CYS A 19 -3.45 15.78 -6.34
CA CYS A 19 -4.53 16.00 -5.41
C CYS A 19 -5.64 14.98 -5.64
N LEU A 20 -6.42 14.70 -4.60
CA LEU A 20 -7.59 13.84 -4.69
C LEU A 20 -8.76 14.63 -5.26
N ALA A 21 -9.32 14.16 -6.38
CA ALA A 21 -10.55 14.68 -6.98
C ALA A 21 -11.81 14.24 -6.19
N ALA A 22 -11.79 14.50 -4.88
CA ALA A 22 -12.82 14.16 -3.91
C ALA A 22 -12.86 15.18 -2.78
N LYS A 23 -13.97 15.23 -2.05
CA LYS A 23 -14.06 16.02 -0.81
C LYS A 23 -13.33 15.28 0.32
N PRO A 24 -12.50 15.98 1.12
CA PRO A 24 -11.90 15.37 2.30
C PRO A 24 -12.98 15.00 3.32
N PRO A 25 -12.68 14.06 4.24
CA PRO A 25 -13.58 13.76 5.35
C PRO A 25 -13.90 15.03 6.14
N SER A 26 -15.18 15.22 6.50
CA SER A 26 -15.55 16.34 7.36
C SER A 26 -15.00 16.17 8.78
N ALA A 27 -14.85 17.28 9.50
CA ALA A 27 -14.49 17.25 10.93
C ALA A 27 -15.42 16.32 11.73
N ALA A 28 -16.74 16.41 11.51
CA ALA A 28 -17.71 15.54 12.16
C ALA A 28 -17.53 14.04 11.81
N ALA A 29 -17.11 13.72 10.58
CA ALA A 29 -16.81 12.35 10.20
C ALA A 29 -15.55 11.83 10.89
N LEU A 30 -14.52 12.67 11.02
CA LEU A 30 -13.29 12.34 11.76
C LEU A 30 -13.56 12.17 13.26
N THR A 31 -14.29 13.10 13.88
CA THR A 31 -14.72 13.00 15.30
C THR A 31 -15.49 11.70 15.56
N ARG A 32 -16.40 11.33 14.65
CA ARG A 32 -17.13 10.06 14.76
C ARG A 32 -16.19 8.86 14.65
N ALA A 33 -15.26 8.86 13.69
CA ALA A 33 -14.31 7.75 13.53
C ALA A 33 -13.45 7.57 14.79
N VAL A 34 -12.85 8.66 15.29
CA VAL A 34 -11.99 8.59 16.49
C VAL A 34 -12.80 8.34 17.78
N GLY A 35 -14.10 8.62 17.79
CA GLY A 35 -15.00 8.26 18.90
C GLY A 35 -15.36 6.79 18.98
N ASN A 36 -15.07 5.98 17.95
CA ASN A 36 -15.42 4.56 17.87
C ASN A 36 -14.15 3.70 17.71
N PRO A 37 -13.37 3.48 18.80
CA PRO A 37 -12.20 2.61 18.73
C PRO A 37 -12.59 1.16 18.39
N PRO A 38 -11.70 0.38 17.75
CA PRO A 38 -11.98 -1.00 17.33
C PRO A 38 -12.17 -1.98 18.49
N ALA A 39 -11.76 -1.59 19.70
CA ALA A 39 -11.90 -2.30 20.97
C ALA A 39 -11.77 -1.30 22.15
N PRO A 40 -12.15 -1.67 23.39
CA PRO A 40 -12.01 -0.79 24.56
C PRO A 40 -10.57 -0.38 24.89
N ALA A 41 -9.58 -1.14 24.45
CA ALA A 41 -8.15 -0.88 24.62
C ALA A 41 -7.37 -1.32 23.36
N PRO A 42 -6.13 -0.83 23.14
CA PRO A 42 -5.27 -1.33 22.06
C PRO A 42 -5.10 -2.85 22.12
N GLN A 43 -5.19 -3.50 20.97
CA GLN A 43 -5.11 -4.95 20.81
C GLN A 43 -3.70 -5.36 20.32
N ALA A 44 -2.67 -4.80 20.95
CA ALA A 44 -1.29 -5.04 20.54
C ALA A 44 -0.89 -6.52 20.70
N LEU A 45 -0.22 -7.07 19.69
CA LEU A 45 0.29 -8.44 19.66
C LEU A 45 1.81 -8.44 19.42
N PRO A 46 2.55 -9.44 19.91
CA PRO A 46 3.99 -9.57 19.60
C PRO A 46 4.25 -9.97 18.14
N ILE A 47 3.28 -10.64 17.51
CA ILE A 47 3.29 -11.07 16.11
C ILE A 47 1.86 -11.05 15.58
N ILE A 48 1.69 -10.74 14.30
CA ILE A 48 0.44 -10.86 13.55
C ILE A 48 0.63 -12.03 12.58
N HIS A 49 -0.37 -12.88 12.45
CA HIS A 49 -0.36 -13.95 11.46
C HIS A 49 -1.74 -14.23 10.88
N THR A 50 -1.88 -14.02 9.58
CA THR A 50 -3.09 -14.27 8.78
C THR A 50 -2.77 -14.98 7.46
N ALA A 51 -1.61 -14.73 6.85
CA ALA A 51 -1.35 -15.31 5.54
C ALA A 51 -1.20 -16.83 5.61
N GLY A 52 -1.82 -17.52 4.64
CA GLY A 52 -1.85 -18.98 4.60
C GLY A 52 -2.71 -19.61 5.70
N THR A 53 -3.52 -18.83 6.42
CA THR A 53 -4.41 -19.34 7.47
C THR A 53 -5.87 -19.05 7.16
N LEU A 54 -6.76 -19.93 7.64
CA LEU A 54 -8.21 -19.78 7.54
C LEU A 54 -8.76 -19.13 8.82
N PRO A 55 -9.98 -18.56 8.80
CA PRO A 55 -10.67 -18.16 10.02
C PRO A 55 -10.67 -19.28 11.07
N HIS A 56 -10.58 -18.89 12.34
CA HIS A 56 -10.56 -19.81 13.48
C HIS A 56 -9.35 -20.76 13.56
N THR A 57 -8.27 -20.55 12.77
CA THR A 57 -7.02 -21.31 12.92
C THR A 57 -5.91 -20.46 13.53
N GLY A 58 -5.13 -21.07 14.43
CA GLY A 58 -4.02 -20.40 15.11
C GLY A 58 -4.42 -19.08 15.76
N ILE A 59 -3.72 -18.00 15.41
CA ILE A 59 -4.01 -16.64 15.88
C ILE A 59 -4.70 -15.77 14.80
N HIS A 60 -5.30 -16.37 13.76
CA HIS A 60 -5.91 -15.63 12.64
C HIS A 60 -6.88 -14.55 13.13
N ASP A 61 -7.88 -14.93 13.94
CA ASP A 61 -8.95 -14.00 14.34
C ASP A 61 -8.44 -12.89 15.27
N GLN A 62 -7.48 -13.22 16.14
CA GLN A 62 -6.81 -12.25 17.00
C GLN A 62 -6.01 -11.25 16.15
N SER A 63 -5.30 -11.75 15.15
CA SER A 63 -4.54 -10.95 14.19
C SER A 63 -5.45 -10.05 13.37
N THR A 64 -6.55 -10.58 12.82
CA THR A 64 -7.58 -9.80 12.11
C THR A 64 -8.22 -8.73 13.01
N ALA A 65 -8.41 -9.01 14.30
CA ALA A 65 -8.91 -8.02 15.24
C ALA A 65 -7.89 -6.92 15.54
N ALA A 66 -6.63 -7.31 15.74
CA ALA A 66 -5.54 -6.43 16.10
C ALA A 66 -5.15 -5.46 14.97
N VAL A 67 -5.15 -5.90 13.70
CA VAL A 67 -4.78 -5.03 12.57
C VAL A 67 -5.71 -3.82 12.39
N ARG A 68 -6.93 -3.85 12.96
CA ARG A 68 -7.85 -2.70 12.96
C ARG A 68 -7.30 -1.51 13.74
N ASP A 69 -6.41 -1.74 14.69
CA ASP A 69 -5.74 -0.68 15.44
C ASP A 69 -4.96 0.26 14.49
N PHE A 70 -4.32 -0.27 13.44
CA PHE A 70 -3.53 0.55 12.52
C PHE A 70 -4.39 1.50 11.69
N GLY A 71 -5.57 1.06 11.26
CA GLY A 71 -6.55 1.95 10.62
C GLY A 71 -7.04 3.04 11.57
N TYR A 72 -7.28 2.68 12.83
CA TYR A 72 -7.67 3.63 13.86
C TYR A 72 -6.56 4.65 14.18
N MET A 73 -5.29 4.23 14.23
CA MET A 73 -4.13 5.13 14.36
C MET A 73 -4.08 6.18 13.25
N LEU A 74 -4.37 5.79 12.00
CA LEU A 74 -4.46 6.72 10.88
C LEU A 74 -5.62 7.72 11.06
N ASP A 75 -6.79 7.26 11.47
CA ASP A 75 -7.93 8.16 11.72
C ASP A 75 -7.64 9.17 12.83
N LEU A 76 -6.94 8.76 13.90
CA LEU A 76 -6.46 9.65 14.96
C LEU A 76 -5.47 10.70 14.43
N ALA A 77 -4.52 10.28 13.60
CA ALA A 77 -3.55 11.18 12.98
C ALA A 77 -4.21 12.20 12.04
N LEU A 78 -5.21 11.78 11.26
CA LEU A 78 -5.98 12.67 10.39
C LEU A 78 -6.82 13.66 11.21
N ALA A 79 -7.45 13.22 12.30
CA ALA A 79 -8.20 14.12 13.19
C ALA A 79 -7.29 15.19 13.84
N TRP A 80 -6.07 14.81 14.24
CA TRP A 80 -5.08 15.76 14.72
C TRP A 80 -4.67 16.76 13.63
N ARG A 81 -4.31 16.26 12.43
CA ARG A 81 -3.85 17.12 11.32
C ARG A 81 -4.92 18.12 10.88
N ASP A 82 -6.17 17.68 10.76
CA ASP A 82 -7.24 18.47 10.13
C ASP A 82 -7.99 19.37 11.14
N ASN A 83 -8.07 18.96 12.41
CA ASN A 83 -8.87 19.65 13.43
C ASN A 83 -8.08 20.05 14.69
N HIS A 84 -6.77 19.76 14.75
CA HIS A 84 -5.95 19.96 15.94
C HIS A 84 -6.51 19.29 17.21
N ASP A 85 -7.14 18.12 17.04
CA ASP A 85 -7.72 17.34 18.14
C ASP A 85 -6.61 16.74 19.03
N ALA A 86 -6.29 17.44 20.12
CA ALA A 86 -5.27 17.02 21.07
C ALA A 86 -5.61 15.68 21.77
N ALA A 87 -6.89 15.36 21.94
CA ALA A 87 -7.30 14.08 22.52
C ALA A 87 -7.03 12.93 21.55
N ALA A 88 -7.24 13.14 20.24
CA ALA A 88 -6.87 12.18 19.22
C ALA A 88 -5.34 11.93 19.20
N LEU A 89 -4.53 12.99 19.29
CA LEU A 89 -3.07 12.85 19.35
C LEU A 89 -2.61 12.09 20.61
N ALA A 90 -3.19 12.40 21.78
CA ALA A 90 -2.87 11.70 23.02
C ALA A 90 -3.24 10.21 22.93
N ARG A 91 -4.38 9.88 22.32
CA ARG A 91 -4.80 8.50 22.10
C ARG A 91 -3.87 7.78 21.11
N LEU A 92 -3.46 8.44 20.03
CA LEU A 92 -2.47 7.89 19.10
C LEU A 92 -1.17 7.53 19.83
N ALA A 93 -0.68 8.40 20.71
CA ALA A 93 0.50 8.12 21.52
C ALA A 93 0.31 6.86 22.40
N GLY A 94 -0.88 6.67 22.99
CA GLY A 94 -1.19 5.45 23.76
C GLY A 94 -1.21 4.17 22.92
N TYR A 95 -1.74 4.23 21.69
CA TYR A 95 -1.69 3.09 20.76
C TYR A 95 -0.26 2.77 20.33
N LEU A 96 0.56 3.78 20.03
CA LEU A 96 1.99 3.58 19.73
C LEU A 96 2.76 3.01 20.93
N ASP A 97 2.46 3.45 22.16
CA ASP A 97 3.10 2.91 23.37
C ASP A 97 2.74 1.45 23.63
N ALA A 98 1.53 1.02 23.27
CA ALA A 98 1.13 -0.38 23.37
C ALA A 98 1.83 -1.27 22.31
N TRP A 99 1.91 -0.80 21.06
CA TRP A 99 2.37 -1.61 19.93
C TRP A 99 3.90 -1.65 19.79
N ILE A 100 4.57 -0.50 19.82
CA ILE A 100 5.99 -0.37 19.46
C ILE A 100 6.95 -1.20 20.35
N PRO A 101 6.80 -1.28 21.69
CA PRO A 101 7.70 -2.09 22.50
C PRO A 101 7.43 -3.61 22.38
N LEU A 102 6.22 -4.00 21.96
CA LEU A 102 5.76 -5.40 21.94
C LEU A 102 5.99 -6.07 20.59
N TYR A 103 5.62 -5.40 19.49
CA TYR A 103 5.60 -6.01 18.16
C TYR A 103 7.01 -6.35 17.65
N ARG A 104 7.17 -7.55 17.11
CA ARG A 104 8.41 -8.03 16.50
C ARG A 104 8.17 -8.27 15.01
N PRO A 105 8.81 -7.50 14.12
CA PRO A 105 8.68 -7.74 12.69
C PRO A 105 9.01 -9.19 12.32
N SER A 106 8.05 -9.87 11.71
CA SER A 106 8.22 -11.22 11.17
C SER A 106 8.78 -11.18 9.74
N PHE A 107 8.76 -10.00 9.12
CA PHE A 107 9.10 -9.77 7.70
C PHE A 107 8.23 -10.57 6.73
N GLN A 108 7.00 -10.88 7.18
CA GLN A 108 5.96 -11.50 6.39
C GLN A 108 5.04 -10.39 5.86
N PRO A 109 5.17 -10.00 4.58
CA PRO A 109 4.58 -8.76 4.06
C PRO A 109 3.06 -8.77 4.02
N ILE A 110 2.42 -9.94 4.00
CA ILE A 110 0.96 -10.05 4.01
C ILE A 110 0.42 -9.78 5.40
N ASP A 111 1.07 -10.34 6.43
CA ASP A 111 0.73 -10.06 7.83
C ASP A 111 0.99 -8.59 8.19
N GLU A 112 2.05 -8.01 7.63
CA GLU A 112 2.54 -6.67 8.00
C GLU A 112 2.04 -5.55 7.09
N THR A 113 1.29 -5.87 6.04
CA THR A 113 0.84 -4.91 5.03
C THR A 113 0.11 -3.72 5.64
N ASN A 114 -0.63 -3.92 6.73
CA ASN A 114 -1.40 -2.90 7.43
C ASN A 114 -0.55 -1.95 8.29
N LEU A 115 0.72 -2.30 8.59
CA LEU A 115 1.66 -1.38 9.24
C LEU A 115 1.90 -0.12 8.41
N GLY A 116 1.58 -0.14 7.10
CA GLY A 116 1.53 1.07 6.28
C GLY A 116 0.70 2.20 6.93
N MET A 117 -0.44 1.88 7.55
CA MET A 117 -1.29 2.89 8.21
C MET A 117 -0.64 3.46 9.48
N LEU A 118 0.12 2.65 10.24
CA LEU A 118 0.95 3.13 11.36
C LEU A 118 2.05 4.07 10.85
N ILE A 119 2.75 3.69 9.79
CA ILE A 119 3.81 4.50 9.17
C ILE A 119 3.24 5.86 8.70
N ALA A 120 2.05 5.86 8.09
CA ALA A 120 1.37 7.08 7.69
C ALA A 120 0.96 7.94 8.89
N ALA A 121 0.42 7.34 9.95
CA ALA A 121 0.07 8.04 11.19
C ALA A 121 1.31 8.73 11.77
N TYR A 122 2.43 8.01 11.90
CA TYR A 122 3.70 8.58 12.34
C TYR A 122 4.15 9.74 11.44
N ARG A 123 4.14 9.59 10.11
CA ARG A 123 4.51 10.66 9.18
C ARG A 123 3.71 11.95 9.42
N LEU A 124 2.41 11.83 9.68
CA LEU A 124 1.53 12.99 9.89
C LEU A 124 1.75 13.66 11.25
N THR A 125 2.26 12.95 12.27
CA THR A 125 2.31 13.44 13.65
C THR A 125 3.71 13.45 14.27
N ALA A 126 4.76 13.09 13.53
CA ALA A 126 6.11 12.88 14.07
C ALA A 126 6.64 14.07 14.90
N THR A 127 6.36 15.30 14.47
CA THR A 127 6.77 16.54 15.15
C THR A 127 5.89 16.94 16.33
N ASN A 128 4.74 16.28 16.51
CA ASN A 128 3.77 16.57 17.57
C ASN A 128 3.74 15.50 18.66
N LEU A 129 4.24 14.30 18.39
CA LEU A 129 4.34 13.22 19.38
C LEU A 129 5.35 13.57 20.49
N PRO A 130 5.17 13.03 21.72
CA PRO A 130 6.20 13.10 22.75
C PRO A 130 7.55 12.61 22.23
N ALA A 131 8.63 13.37 22.48
CA ALA A 131 9.93 13.10 21.86
C ALA A 131 10.47 11.66 22.06
N PRO A 132 10.35 11.03 23.25
CA PRO A 132 10.72 9.62 23.40
C PRO A 132 9.90 8.67 22.52
N MET A 133 8.60 8.92 22.38
CA MET A 133 7.70 8.13 21.53
C MET A 133 8.06 8.28 20.05
N ALA A 134 8.27 9.52 19.60
CA ALA A 134 8.67 9.79 18.22
C ALA A 134 9.98 9.07 17.86
N ARG A 135 10.99 9.11 18.74
CA ARG A 135 12.26 8.39 18.54
C ARG A 135 12.09 6.87 18.48
N ARG A 136 11.32 6.27 19.40
CA ARG A 136 11.08 4.82 19.40
C ARG A 136 10.33 4.38 18.14
N THR A 137 9.31 5.13 17.75
CA THR A 137 8.52 4.84 16.55
C THR A 137 9.37 4.98 15.28
N ARG A 138 10.22 6.03 15.20
CA ARG A 138 11.20 6.19 14.12
C ARG A 138 12.12 4.98 14.00
N ALA A 139 12.71 4.55 15.11
CA ALA A 139 13.64 3.42 15.14
C ALA A 139 12.94 2.10 14.73
N PHE A 140 11.68 1.91 15.14
CA PHE A 140 10.87 0.77 14.71
C PHE A 140 10.63 0.77 13.19
N ILE A 141 10.22 1.90 12.61
CA ILE A 141 9.98 2.04 11.17
C ILE A 141 11.28 1.82 10.38
N GLU A 142 12.40 2.34 10.89
CA GLU A 142 13.72 2.13 10.30
C GLU A 142 14.13 0.65 10.32
N ALA A 143 13.99 -0.03 11.46
CA ALA A 143 14.29 -1.45 11.58
C ALA A 143 13.42 -2.32 10.66
N LEU A 144 12.13 -2.01 10.56
CA LEU A 144 11.21 -2.68 9.64
C LEU A 144 11.67 -2.55 8.19
N ALA A 145 11.98 -1.33 7.75
CA ALA A 145 12.39 -1.06 6.37
C ALA A 145 13.73 -1.71 6.02
N GLN A 146 14.71 -1.61 6.92
CA GLN A 146 16.02 -2.21 6.71
C GLN A 146 15.95 -3.74 6.66
N GLY A 147 15.15 -4.37 7.54
CA GLY A 147 14.98 -5.83 7.52
C GLY A 147 14.29 -6.32 6.24
N TYR A 148 13.27 -5.61 5.75
CA TYR A 148 12.68 -5.93 4.45
C TYR A 148 13.67 -5.79 3.29
N LEU A 149 14.46 -4.71 3.27
CA LEU A 149 15.48 -4.55 2.22
C LEU A 149 16.56 -5.62 2.28
N GLN A 150 17.02 -5.98 3.47
CA GLN A 150 17.99 -7.06 3.64
C GLN A 150 17.45 -8.39 3.09
N GLN A 151 16.18 -8.71 3.39
CA GLN A 151 15.51 -9.90 2.87
C GLN A 151 15.40 -9.87 1.34
N MET A 152 14.97 -8.74 0.75
CA MET A 152 14.89 -8.58 -0.71
C MET A 152 16.26 -8.66 -1.38
N GLU A 153 17.31 -8.10 -0.77
CA GLU A 153 18.67 -8.14 -1.30
C GLU A 153 19.27 -9.56 -1.24
N ALA A 154 18.99 -10.30 -0.17
CA ALA A 154 19.41 -11.70 -0.01
C ALA A 154 18.78 -12.63 -1.07
N HIS A 155 17.61 -12.27 -1.62
CA HIS A 155 16.90 -13.02 -2.64
C HIS A 155 16.94 -12.32 -4.01
N ARG A 156 17.92 -11.43 -4.23
CA ARG A 156 18.07 -10.74 -5.50
C ARG A 156 18.29 -11.76 -6.63
N GLY A 157 17.42 -11.70 -7.65
CA GLY A 157 17.47 -12.60 -8.79
C GLY A 157 16.64 -13.88 -8.61
N ASP A 158 15.99 -14.08 -7.46
CA ASP A 158 14.95 -15.09 -7.33
C ASP A 158 13.65 -14.54 -7.95
N ASP A 159 13.34 -15.00 -9.15
CA ASP A 159 12.16 -14.58 -9.92
C ASP A 159 10.95 -15.51 -9.70
N ARG A 160 10.98 -16.35 -8.66
CA ARG A 160 9.94 -17.35 -8.38
C ARG A 160 9.17 -17.05 -7.09
N GLY A 161 7.89 -17.39 -7.11
CA GLY A 161 7.02 -17.39 -5.95
C GLY A 161 6.94 -16.04 -5.24
N VAL A 162 7.14 -16.04 -3.92
CA VAL A 162 6.91 -14.86 -3.07
C VAL A 162 7.90 -13.71 -3.28
N TRP A 163 8.93 -13.89 -4.10
CA TRP A 163 9.92 -12.86 -4.43
C TRP A 163 9.65 -12.14 -5.75
N SER A 164 8.67 -12.61 -6.53
CA SER A 164 8.25 -11.98 -7.78
C SER A 164 6.77 -11.63 -7.84
N ASN A 165 5.91 -12.23 -7.03
CA ASN A 165 4.47 -11.94 -6.99
C ASN A 165 4.09 -10.82 -5.98
N ASN A 166 2.79 -10.67 -5.67
CA ASN A 166 2.23 -9.67 -4.77
C ASN A 166 2.95 -9.52 -3.42
N TRP A 167 3.57 -10.59 -2.91
CA TRP A 167 4.34 -10.52 -1.66
C TRP A 167 5.48 -9.50 -1.78
N GLN A 168 6.21 -9.53 -2.90
CA GLN A 168 7.28 -8.59 -3.17
C GLN A 168 6.75 -7.17 -3.39
N SER A 169 5.61 -7.05 -4.09
CA SER A 169 4.89 -5.78 -4.24
C SER A 169 4.57 -5.15 -2.87
N HIS A 170 4.10 -5.92 -1.89
CA HIS A 170 3.84 -5.46 -0.52
C HIS A 170 5.11 -5.07 0.26
N ARG A 171 6.23 -5.79 0.11
CA ARG A 171 7.52 -5.39 0.71
C ARG A 171 7.96 -4.03 0.20
N ILE A 172 7.90 -3.82 -1.12
CA ILE A 172 8.29 -2.57 -1.77
C ILE A 172 7.42 -1.41 -1.27
N LYS A 173 6.10 -1.63 -1.13
CA LYS A 173 5.21 -0.65 -0.50
C LYS A 173 5.72 -0.27 0.89
N LEU A 174 5.89 -1.23 1.80
CA LEU A 174 6.27 -0.94 3.18
C LEU A 174 7.59 -0.15 3.28
N VAL A 175 8.60 -0.52 2.49
CA VAL A 175 9.88 0.19 2.44
C VAL A 175 9.72 1.60 1.87
N THR A 176 8.90 1.78 0.83
CA THR A 176 8.65 3.10 0.23
C THR A 176 7.93 4.04 1.19
N LEU A 177 6.90 3.54 1.90
CA LEU A 177 6.18 4.32 2.91
C LEU A 177 7.12 4.68 4.07
N ALA A 178 7.95 3.75 4.53
CA ALA A 178 8.93 4.01 5.57
C ALA A 178 9.95 5.07 5.16
N ALA A 179 10.54 4.95 3.96
CA ALA A 179 11.47 5.94 3.42
C ALA A 179 10.86 7.33 3.32
N SER A 180 9.60 7.43 2.90
CA SER A 180 8.86 8.70 2.89
C SER A 180 8.62 9.26 4.29
N ALA A 181 8.22 8.43 5.25
CA ALA A 181 7.95 8.84 6.63
C ALA A 181 9.21 9.27 7.39
N LEU A 182 10.36 8.69 7.06
CA LEU A 182 11.66 8.99 7.67
C LEU A 182 12.42 10.13 6.97
N ASP A 183 11.91 10.58 5.81
CA ASP A 183 12.59 11.43 4.83
C ASP A 183 14.00 10.94 4.45
N ASP A 184 14.15 9.62 4.30
CA ASP A 184 15.44 8.99 4.00
C ASP A 184 15.61 8.78 2.49
N ARG A 185 16.45 9.61 1.87
CA ARG A 185 16.74 9.54 0.42
C ARG A 185 17.45 8.26 0.00
N ALA A 186 18.32 7.70 0.83
CA ALA A 186 19.06 6.49 0.50
C ALA A 186 18.14 5.27 0.56
N LEU A 187 17.30 5.21 1.58
CA LEU A 187 16.27 4.19 1.71
C LEU A 187 15.26 4.26 0.54
N PHE A 188 14.87 5.47 0.15
CA PHE A 188 13.97 5.69 -0.98
C PHE A 188 14.57 5.22 -2.32
N ALA A 189 15.85 5.50 -2.57
CA ALA A 189 16.54 5.05 -3.77
C ALA A 189 16.63 3.52 -3.86
N ARG A 190 16.85 2.84 -2.73
CA ARG A 190 16.82 1.36 -2.67
C ARG A 190 15.42 0.81 -2.93
N ALA A 191 14.38 1.43 -2.38
CA ALA A 191 12.99 1.08 -2.66
C ALA A 191 12.65 1.23 -4.15
N ARG A 192 13.12 2.31 -4.78
CA ARG A 192 12.98 2.55 -6.22
C ARG A 192 13.63 1.46 -7.06
N ALA A 193 14.85 1.06 -6.70
CA ALA A 193 15.55 -0.01 -7.41
C ALA A 193 14.77 -1.33 -7.32
N ALA A 194 14.28 -1.68 -6.12
CA ALA A 194 13.44 -2.86 -5.92
C ALA A 194 12.12 -2.78 -6.71
N PHE A 195 11.49 -1.60 -6.78
CA PHE A 195 10.30 -1.35 -7.59
C PHE A 195 10.54 -1.64 -9.08
N VAL A 196 11.62 -1.11 -9.67
CA VAL A 196 11.95 -1.37 -11.08
C VAL A 196 12.26 -2.83 -11.33
N THR A 197 12.99 -3.49 -10.42
CA THR A 197 13.21 -4.95 -10.51
C THR A 197 11.89 -5.71 -10.48
N GLN A 198 10.95 -5.33 -9.61
CA GLN A 198 9.65 -5.96 -9.52
C GLN A 198 8.86 -5.82 -10.83
N LEU A 199 8.84 -4.64 -11.45
CA LEU A 199 8.19 -4.47 -12.75
C LEU A 199 8.74 -5.43 -13.82
N ALA A 200 10.05 -5.69 -13.79
CA ALA A 200 10.71 -6.53 -14.78
C ALA A 200 10.39 -8.03 -14.62
N VAL A 201 10.10 -8.50 -13.40
CA VAL A 201 9.85 -9.93 -13.11
C VAL A 201 8.37 -10.26 -12.95
N ASN A 202 7.57 -9.32 -12.45
CA ASN A 202 6.16 -9.53 -12.11
C ASN A 202 5.20 -9.30 -13.29
N ILE A 203 5.59 -8.45 -14.24
CA ILE A 203 4.71 -8.01 -15.32
C ILE A 203 5.18 -8.64 -16.63
N LYS A 204 4.25 -9.26 -17.35
CA LYS A 204 4.45 -9.78 -18.69
C LYS A 204 4.44 -8.66 -19.74
N PRO A 205 4.96 -8.89 -20.96
CA PRO A 205 4.98 -7.88 -22.01
C PRO A 205 3.61 -7.30 -22.40
N ASP A 206 2.52 -8.04 -22.19
CA ASP A 206 1.14 -7.62 -22.46
C ASP A 206 0.48 -6.84 -21.30
N GLY A 207 1.18 -6.70 -20.17
CA GLY A 207 0.71 -6.02 -18.98
C GLY A 207 0.09 -6.94 -17.92
N GLU A 208 -0.13 -8.23 -18.20
CA GLU A 208 -0.63 -9.19 -17.19
C GLU A 208 0.41 -9.40 -16.07
N VAL A 209 -0.05 -9.54 -14.82
CA VAL A 209 0.82 -9.87 -13.68
C VAL A 209 0.91 -11.38 -13.45
N LEU A 210 2.02 -11.86 -12.90
CA LEU A 210 2.25 -13.29 -12.61
C LEU A 210 1.12 -13.92 -11.80
N ASP A 211 0.62 -13.20 -10.80
CA ASP A 211 -0.45 -13.64 -9.91
C ASP A 211 -1.74 -14.03 -10.66
N PHE A 212 -2.07 -13.35 -11.78
CA PHE A 212 -3.21 -13.73 -12.59
C PHE A 212 -2.98 -15.08 -13.27
N SER A 213 -1.79 -15.29 -13.82
CA SER A 213 -1.44 -16.54 -14.50
C SER A 213 -1.43 -17.75 -13.57
N GLU A 214 -1.01 -17.56 -12.32
CA GLU A 214 -0.91 -18.63 -11.33
C GLU A 214 -2.28 -18.99 -10.72
N ARG A 215 -3.12 -17.98 -10.51
CA ARG A 215 -4.33 -18.07 -9.67
C ARG A 215 -5.63 -17.92 -10.44
N ASP A 216 -5.58 -17.50 -11.70
CA ASP A 216 -6.76 -17.23 -12.53
C ASP A 216 -7.75 -16.29 -11.84
N ALA A 217 -7.25 -15.17 -11.28
CA ALA A 217 -8.00 -14.32 -10.36
C ALA A 217 -7.64 -12.83 -10.50
N LEU A 218 -8.59 -11.99 -10.91
CA LEU A 218 -8.44 -10.53 -10.91
C LEU A 218 -8.37 -9.98 -9.49
N HIS A 219 -8.89 -10.70 -8.48
CA HIS A 219 -8.63 -10.38 -7.08
C HIS A 219 -7.12 -10.21 -6.82
N TYR A 220 -6.31 -11.12 -7.36
CA TYR A 220 -4.86 -11.11 -7.16
C TYR A 220 -4.12 -10.15 -8.08
N VAL A 221 -4.70 -9.77 -9.23
CA VAL A 221 -4.23 -8.61 -10.00
C VAL A 221 -4.33 -7.34 -9.17
N VAL A 222 -5.49 -7.11 -8.54
CA VAL A 222 -5.67 -5.94 -7.67
C VAL A 222 -4.72 -6.02 -6.47
N TYR A 223 -4.64 -7.17 -5.81
CA TYR A 223 -3.82 -7.36 -4.62
C TYR A 223 -2.32 -7.15 -4.90
N ASP A 224 -1.84 -7.52 -6.09
CA ASP A 224 -0.48 -7.24 -6.54
C ASP A 224 -0.24 -5.75 -6.84
N LEU A 225 -1.18 -5.09 -7.54
CA LEU A 225 -0.98 -3.73 -8.04
C LEU A 225 -1.19 -2.65 -6.98
N GLU A 226 -2.13 -2.84 -6.05
CA GLU A 226 -2.43 -1.86 -4.99
C GLU A 226 -1.19 -1.38 -4.24
N PRO A 227 -0.30 -2.26 -3.72
CA PRO A 227 0.91 -1.81 -3.07
C PRO A 227 1.88 -1.05 -3.99
N LEU A 228 2.01 -1.45 -5.26
CA LEU A 228 2.88 -0.77 -6.23
C LEU A 228 2.36 0.62 -6.61
N VAL A 229 1.05 0.74 -6.84
CA VAL A 229 0.40 2.03 -7.15
C VAL A 229 0.47 2.97 -5.96
N LEU A 230 0.29 2.49 -4.72
CA LEU A 230 0.47 3.33 -3.55
C LEU A 230 1.94 3.79 -3.40
N ALA A 231 2.91 2.91 -3.61
CA ALA A 231 4.33 3.27 -3.61
C ALA A 231 4.63 4.36 -4.66
N ALA A 232 4.11 4.19 -5.88
CA ALA A 232 4.23 5.18 -6.94
C ALA A 232 3.55 6.52 -6.58
N ALA A 233 2.37 6.49 -5.95
CA ALA A 233 1.66 7.71 -5.52
C ALA A 233 2.47 8.49 -4.47
N VAL A 234 3.13 7.80 -3.55
CA VAL A 234 4.06 8.41 -2.59
C VAL A 234 5.30 8.96 -3.29
N ALA A 235 5.83 8.26 -4.29
CA ALA A 235 6.96 8.72 -5.09
C ALA A 235 6.63 10.00 -5.89
N ARG A 236 5.40 10.12 -6.39
CA ARG A 236 4.91 11.32 -7.08
C ARG A 236 4.98 12.57 -6.21
N GLY A 237 4.65 12.45 -4.92
CA GLY A 237 4.80 13.52 -3.93
C GLY A 237 6.27 13.97 -3.72
N ARG A 238 7.24 13.19 -4.20
CA ARG A 238 8.68 13.51 -4.21
C ARG A 238 9.19 13.89 -5.62
N GLY A 239 8.29 14.12 -6.57
CA GLY A 239 8.62 14.53 -7.94
C GLY A 239 9.01 13.39 -8.88
N GLU A 240 8.82 12.12 -8.49
CA GLU A 240 9.14 10.97 -9.35
C GLU A 240 7.91 10.38 -10.05
N ASP A 241 8.06 9.99 -11.32
CA ASP A 241 7.01 9.32 -12.09
C ASP A 241 7.20 7.79 -12.14
N TRP A 242 6.82 7.09 -11.07
CA TRP A 242 6.94 5.63 -11.03
C TRP A 242 5.86 4.91 -11.85
N LEU A 243 4.78 5.60 -12.25
CA LEU A 243 3.74 5.03 -13.09
C LEU A 243 4.30 4.60 -14.47
N ARG A 244 5.28 5.36 -14.98
CA ARG A 244 5.88 5.18 -16.30
C ARG A 244 7.33 4.70 -16.27
N LEU A 245 7.86 4.32 -15.11
CA LEU A 245 9.19 3.72 -15.07
C LEU A 245 9.19 2.38 -15.81
N PRO A 246 10.11 2.16 -16.77
CA PRO A 246 10.16 0.91 -17.49
C PRO A 246 10.89 -0.18 -16.68
N GLY A 247 10.34 -1.38 -16.69
CA GLY A 247 11.07 -2.62 -16.44
C GLY A 247 12.03 -2.96 -17.59
N ARG A 248 12.69 -4.12 -17.51
CA ARG A 248 13.72 -4.53 -18.47
C ARG A 248 13.22 -4.60 -19.92
N GLU A 249 11.97 -4.98 -20.11
CA GLU A 249 11.36 -5.21 -21.43
C GLU A 249 10.28 -4.16 -21.74
N GLY A 250 10.34 -2.99 -21.08
CA GLY A 250 9.39 -1.90 -21.28
C GLY A 250 8.08 -2.04 -20.50
N GLN A 251 8.00 -3.00 -19.57
CA GLN A 251 6.84 -3.14 -18.70
C GLN A 251 6.65 -1.89 -17.85
N THR A 252 5.42 -1.45 -17.66
CA THR A 252 5.10 -0.28 -16.82
C THR A 252 3.86 -0.55 -16.01
N LEU A 253 3.77 0.11 -14.85
CA LEU A 253 2.57 0.06 -14.02
C LEU A 253 1.34 0.64 -14.77
N ALA A 254 1.55 1.62 -15.65
CA ALA A 254 0.52 2.15 -16.53
C ALA A 254 -0.09 1.08 -17.46
N ALA A 255 0.75 0.28 -18.12
CA ALA A 255 0.29 -0.75 -19.05
C ALA A 255 -0.57 -1.80 -18.34
N THR A 256 -0.16 -2.23 -17.15
CA THR A 256 -0.91 -3.20 -16.36
C THR A 256 -2.24 -2.66 -15.82
N LEU A 257 -2.28 -1.39 -15.40
CA LEU A 257 -3.54 -0.73 -15.02
C LEU A 257 -4.53 -0.64 -16.20
N ASP A 258 -4.02 -0.41 -17.41
CA ASP A 258 -4.81 -0.40 -18.64
C ASP A 258 -5.28 -1.81 -19.05
N TRP A 259 -4.46 -2.84 -18.81
CA TRP A 259 -4.84 -4.23 -19.01
C TRP A 259 -6.05 -4.63 -18.13
N LEU A 260 -6.08 -4.18 -16.87
CA LEU A 260 -7.18 -4.46 -15.93
C LEU A 260 -8.45 -3.63 -16.25
N LEU A 261 -8.29 -2.48 -16.90
CA LEU A 261 -9.33 -1.46 -17.02
C LEU A 261 -10.64 -1.95 -17.66
N PRO A 262 -10.65 -2.77 -18.73
CA PRO A 262 -11.88 -3.30 -19.30
C PRO A 262 -12.71 -4.13 -18.32
N TYR A 263 -12.07 -4.89 -17.42
CA TYR A 263 -12.77 -5.62 -16.37
C TYR A 263 -13.35 -4.66 -15.34
N ALA A 264 -12.55 -3.71 -14.85
CA ALA A 264 -12.99 -2.73 -13.87
C ALA A 264 -14.16 -1.86 -14.37
N GLN A 265 -14.19 -1.59 -15.69
CA GLN A 265 -15.27 -0.86 -16.35
C GLN A 265 -16.54 -1.71 -16.54
N GLY A 266 -16.47 -3.03 -16.36
CA GLY A 266 -17.56 -3.98 -16.63
C GLY A 266 -17.72 -4.30 -18.13
N GLN A 267 -16.71 -4.00 -18.95
CA GLN A 267 -16.68 -4.33 -20.38
C GLN A 267 -16.24 -5.78 -20.62
N ARG A 268 -15.53 -6.36 -19.65
CA ARG A 268 -15.18 -7.78 -19.58
C ARG A 268 -15.57 -8.34 -18.21
N SER A 269 -15.92 -9.63 -18.19
CA SER A 269 -16.17 -10.40 -16.97
C SER A 269 -15.11 -11.47 -16.80
N HIS A 270 -14.84 -11.84 -15.56
CA HIS A 270 -13.93 -12.94 -15.21
C HIS A 270 -14.55 -13.81 -14.13
N GLU A 271 -14.41 -15.13 -14.26
CA GLU A 271 -14.81 -16.09 -13.23
C GLU A 271 -13.58 -16.38 -12.36
N GLU A 272 -13.59 -15.93 -11.11
CA GLU A 272 -12.45 -16.02 -10.21
C GLU A 272 -12.08 -17.47 -9.86
N PHE A 273 -10.78 -17.75 -9.84
CA PHE A 273 -10.15 -19.00 -9.38
C PHE A 273 -10.54 -20.27 -10.13
N ARG A 274 -11.21 -20.17 -11.28
CA ARG A 274 -11.69 -21.34 -12.04
C ARG A 274 -10.56 -22.31 -12.39
N HIS A 275 -9.39 -21.79 -12.74
CA HIS A 275 -8.21 -22.58 -13.09
C HIS A 275 -7.02 -22.33 -12.14
N THR A 276 -7.28 -21.92 -10.88
CA THR A 276 -6.19 -21.71 -9.92
C THR A 276 -5.36 -22.97 -9.72
N THR A 277 -4.04 -22.82 -9.71
CA THR A 277 -3.11 -23.91 -9.37
C THR A 277 -2.66 -23.85 -7.90
N VAL A 278 -3.05 -22.78 -7.19
CA VAL A 278 -2.61 -22.55 -5.82
C VAL A 278 -3.52 -23.27 -4.83
N ARG A 279 -2.98 -24.29 -4.16
CA ARG A 279 -3.72 -25.14 -3.21
C ARG A 279 -4.47 -24.35 -2.13
N PHE A 280 -3.89 -23.27 -1.62
CA PHE A 280 -4.53 -22.47 -0.57
C PHE A 280 -5.74 -21.67 -1.08
N ASP A 281 -5.81 -21.36 -2.38
CA ASP A 281 -6.98 -20.71 -2.98
C ASP A 281 -8.16 -21.69 -3.04
N VAL A 282 -7.88 -22.95 -3.42
CA VAL A 282 -8.85 -24.06 -3.38
C VAL A 282 -9.39 -24.25 -1.96
N GLN A 283 -8.52 -24.29 -0.96
CA GLN A 283 -8.94 -24.44 0.45
C GLN A 283 -9.84 -23.28 0.91
N ARG A 284 -9.59 -22.06 0.45
CA ARG A 284 -10.45 -20.90 0.78
C ARG A 284 -11.81 -20.99 0.11
N ALA A 285 -11.86 -21.44 -1.15
CA ALA A 285 -13.11 -21.70 -1.85
C ALA A 285 -13.92 -22.83 -1.16
N GLU A 286 -13.28 -23.94 -0.79
CA GLU A 286 -13.91 -25.07 -0.07
C GLU A 286 -14.45 -24.66 1.31
N ALA A 287 -13.75 -23.77 2.00
CA ALA A 287 -14.19 -23.18 3.26
C ALA A 287 -15.27 -22.09 3.09
N GLY A 288 -15.68 -21.79 1.85
CA GLY A 288 -16.74 -20.83 1.55
C GLY A 288 -16.35 -19.37 1.81
N LEU A 289 -15.06 -19.04 1.79
CA LEU A 289 -14.62 -17.66 2.01
C LEU A 289 -15.14 -16.76 0.86
N PRO A 290 -15.74 -15.60 1.19
CA PRO A 290 -16.20 -14.66 0.17
C PRO A 290 -15.07 -14.23 -0.76
N GLY A 291 -15.36 -14.19 -2.07
CA GLY A 291 -14.43 -13.72 -3.08
C GLY A 291 -13.43 -14.75 -3.60
N TYR A 292 -13.53 -16.04 -3.22
CA TYR A 292 -12.69 -17.13 -3.76
C TYR A 292 -13.41 -18.01 -4.81
N ALA A 293 -14.54 -17.55 -5.33
CA ALA A 293 -15.29 -18.18 -6.42
C ALA A 293 -16.28 -17.18 -7.04
N GLY A 294 -16.80 -17.50 -8.23
CA GLY A 294 -17.82 -16.72 -8.92
C GLY A 294 -17.26 -15.57 -9.75
N VAL A 295 -18.17 -14.77 -10.33
CA VAL A 295 -17.79 -13.62 -11.16
C VAL A 295 -17.13 -12.55 -10.30
N TRP A 296 -15.99 -12.02 -10.76
CA TRP A 296 -15.27 -10.92 -10.10
C TRP A 296 -16.15 -9.68 -9.95
N ASP A 297 -16.16 -9.06 -8.76
CA ASP A 297 -16.79 -7.76 -8.52
C ASP A 297 -15.79 -6.62 -8.80
N PRO A 298 -16.04 -5.76 -9.81
CA PRO A 298 -15.18 -4.62 -10.11
C PRO A 298 -14.95 -3.66 -8.93
N LYS A 299 -15.87 -3.59 -7.95
CA LYS A 299 -15.69 -2.77 -6.75
C LYS A 299 -14.47 -3.18 -5.92
N GLY A 300 -13.96 -4.39 -6.10
CA GLY A 300 -12.69 -4.84 -5.54
C GLY A 300 -11.52 -3.93 -5.91
N ALA A 301 -11.51 -3.32 -7.11
CA ALA A 301 -10.45 -2.45 -7.58
C ALA A 301 -10.57 -0.98 -7.15
N ARG A 302 -11.51 -0.63 -6.26
CA ARG A 302 -11.77 0.76 -5.87
C ARG A 302 -10.55 1.46 -5.26
N THR A 303 -9.81 0.77 -4.39
CA THR A 303 -8.62 1.34 -3.73
C THR A 303 -7.51 1.55 -4.73
N LEU A 304 -7.29 0.56 -5.60
CA LEU A 304 -6.34 0.64 -6.71
C LEU A 304 -6.57 1.87 -7.59
N TYR A 305 -7.78 2.05 -8.15
CA TYR A 305 -8.02 3.14 -9.09
C TYR A 305 -8.10 4.52 -8.42
N TRP A 306 -8.55 4.62 -7.17
CA TRP A 306 -8.39 5.87 -6.42
C TRP A 306 -6.92 6.22 -6.23
N SER A 307 -6.06 5.24 -5.93
CA SER A 307 -4.61 5.45 -5.82
C SER A 307 -4.01 5.84 -7.19
N ALA A 308 -4.43 5.19 -8.27
CA ALA A 308 -3.97 5.48 -9.62
C ALA A 308 -4.38 6.88 -10.11
N SER A 309 -5.53 7.40 -9.65
CA SER A 309 -5.99 8.76 -9.97
C SER A 309 -5.05 9.86 -9.46
N LEU A 310 -4.23 9.57 -8.42
CA LEU A 310 -3.16 10.45 -7.98
C LEU A 310 -1.97 10.46 -8.94
N LEU A 311 -1.86 9.47 -9.82
CA LEU A 311 -0.73 9.34 -10.75
C LEU A 311 -1.07 9.81 -12.15
N ASP A 312 -2.33 9.63 -12.56
CA ASP A 312 -2.84 10.03 -13.86
C ASP A 312 -4.34 10.38 -13.78
N PRO A 313 -4.74 11.61 -14.16
CA PRO A 313 -6.15 12.04 -14.12
C PRO A 313 -7.11 11.16 -14.91
N ARG A 314 -6.63 10.40 -15.91
CA ARG A 314 -7.49 9.51 -16.72
C ARG A 314 -8.20 8.45 -15.88
N TYR A 315 -7.68 8.11 -14.71
CA TYR A 315 -8.28 7.11 -13.82
C TYR A 315 -9.36 7.67 -12.87
N VAL A 316 -9.58 8.99 -12.82
CA VAL A 316 -10.57 9.60 -11.91
C VAL A 316 -11.97 9.07 -12.17
N ALA A 317 -12.39 8.99 -13.44
CA ALA A 317 -13.74 8.57 -13.80
C ALA A 317 -14.03 7.12 -13.36
N ILE A 318 -13.08 6.21 -13.55
CA ILE A 318 -13.25 4.82 -13.08
C ILE A 318 -13.19 4.74 -11.55
N ALA A 319 -12.31 5.47 -10.89
CA ALA A 319 -12.24 5.51 -9.42
C ALA A 319 -13.58 5.93 -8.80
N GLN A 320 -14.19 7.01 -9.31
CA GLN A 320 -15.49 7.51 -8.87
C GLN A 320 -16.64 6.54 -9.17
N LYS A 321 -16.60 5.84 -10.31
CA LYS A 321 -17.56 4.78 -10.66
C LYS A 321 -17.50 3.61 -9.66
N LEU A 322 -16.29 3.23 -9.22
CA LEU A 322 -16.08 2.11 -8.31
C LEU A 322 -16.39 2.46 -6.85
N ALA A 323 -16.09 3.69 -6.42
CA ALA A 323 -16.44 4.19 -5.09
C ALA A 323 -16.54 5.72 -5.07
N ALA A 324 -17.57 6.25 -4.39
CA ALA A 324 -17.81 7.69 -4.31
C ALA A 324 -16.72 8.49 -3.57
N ALA A 325 -15.93 7.83 -2.73
CA ALA A 325 -14.87 8.48 -1.95
C ALA A 325 -13.58 7.62 -1.96
N PRO A 326 -12.39 8.27 -1.92
CA PRO A 326 -11.13 7.57 -1.85
C PRO A 326 -10.93 6.86 -0.50
N PRO A 327 -10.11 5.81 -0.46
CA PRO A 327 -9.64 5.18 0.77
C PRO A 327 -9.00 6.20 1.73
N ARG A 328 -9.22 5.99 3.04
CA ARG A 328 -8.67 6.86 4.10
C ARG A 328 -7.17 7.10 3.98
N MET A 329 -6.42 6.05 3.64
CA MET A 329 -4.97 6.06 3.46
C MET A 329 -4.48 7.16 2.51
N LEU A 330 -5.22 7.44 1.43
CA LEU A 330 -4.76 8.39 0.42
C LEU A 330 -4.73 9.82 0.93
N TRP A 331 -5.60 10.16 1.88
CA TRP A 331 -5.59 11.47 2.53
C TRP A 331 -4.30 11.73 3.30
N ALA A 332 -3.53 10.70 3.69
CA ALA A 332 -2.23 10.90 4.32
C ALA A 332 -1.17 11.45 3.35
N TYR A 333 -1.34 11.23 2.04
CA TYR A 333 -0.31 11.53 1.03
C TYR A 333 -0.69 12.62 0.04
N ALA A 334 -1.98 12.88 -0.14
CA ALA A 334 -2.45 13.88 -1.07
C ALA A 334 -3.55 14.76 -0.45
N PRO A 335 -3.52 16.09 -0.68
CA PRO A 335 -4.61 16.98 -0.32
C PRO A 335 -5.78 16.81 -1.30
N ALA A 336 -6.93 17.45 -0.99
CA ALA A 336 -8.00 17.60 -1.97
C ALA A 336 -7.58 18.58 -3.08
N CYS A 337 -8.11 18.41 -4.28
CA CYS A 337 -7.90 19.39 -5.34
C CYS A 337 -8.56 20.73 -4.97
N GLN A 338 -7.83 21.83 -5.19
CA GLN A 338 -8.43 23.16 -5.14
C GLN A 338 -9.31 23.32 -6.39
N GLY A 339 -10.57 23.71 -6.17
CA GLY A 339 -11.55 23.94 -7.22
C GLY A 339 -11.39 25.28 -7.91
#